data_AF-A0A523JQ77-F1
#
_entry.id   AF-A0A523JQ77-F1
#
_cell.length_a   1.000
_cell.length_b   1.000
_cell.length_c   1.000
_cell.angle_alpha   90.00
_cell.angle_beta   90.00
_cell.angle_gamma   90.00
#
_symmetry.space_group_name_H-M   'P 1'
#
loop_
_entity.id
_entity.type
_entity.pdbx_description
1 polymer ?
#
loop_
_entity_poly.entity_id
_entity_poly.type
_entity_poly.pdbx_seq_one_letter_code
_entity_poly.pdbx_strand_id
1 'polypeptide(L)'
;MNERLCLSRLGFRKAEHGRPARDRADALYGCAMRIRLGTRSGLAAIGLSCLAFAPARADVRAFDIAELPGSGRIVAAEFADLDGDGRTDLFSVSLDGVPPNERRELQVRFQREDGSLLAQPDIRSSAVAGAAAFDVADLPDGPGQEILLLRGPGVSVLSFANRELKQREIGVPNRLTLGTSPDERGLDRLRMARTGIGPNIRLLVPLHGQCAIFEPDGSLVALLEVGHRANYFIPPRPGPLIGENEIEQYYDFPRLDVGDVDGDGRGDVIASNRHEVRVFLQRPDSSFDSQPDLRLTLGRLTVEDQIRGTSNVRVLPVDFNGDGAIDLLVTYTTGGFLNAKSETTFHLNKNGRWDLENPDQKFLDEDAWISYQFADLDADGLPELIQARIPMTVLEIIELLVQEAIDIEISIFVPDAETVYAVPAAHKSKLDLGIRLDIFEPRGFVPTLSADFNGDGLLDRISSGDGKAIEIYLGGGKKPFATRDLRQELDTNGSLRLGDLDGDGLTDFLIFDRTRPDAPIRIGINRGTLPGTIVTPSLTAPNQ
;
A
#
# COMPACT_ATOMS: atom_id res chain seq x y z
N MET A 1 -35.90 37.76 -41.27
CA MET A 1 -36.90 38.43 -40.41
C MET A 1 -36.83 37.74 -39.06
N ASN A 2 -36.06 38.29 -38.10
CA ASN A 2 -36.44 39.27 -37.06
C ASN A 2 -37.10 38.56 -35.87
N GLU A 3 -36.78 38.73 -34.58
CA GLU A 3 -36.07 39.72 -33.71
C GLU A 3 -35.64 38.97 -32.41
N ARG A 4 -34.50 39.16 -31.72
CA ARG A 4 -33.93 40.25 -30.87
C ARG A 4 -34.72 40.69 -29.62
N LEU A 5 -34.13 40.43 -28.43
CA LEU A 5 -34.22 41.15 -27.13
C LEU A 5 -33.07 40.58 -26.25
N CYS A 6 -32.01 41.25 -25.78
CA CYS A 6 -31.67 42.53 -25.13
C CYS A 6 -31.39 42.38 -23.60
N LEU A 7 -30.26 42.98 -23.18
CA LEU A 7 -29.49 42.89 -21.93
C LEU A 7 -30.07 43.71 -20.75
N SER A 8 -29.63 43.42 -19.51
CA SER A 8 -29.15 44.47 -18.58
C SER A 8 -28.22 43.95 -17.47
N ARG A 9 -27.27 44.82 -17.07
CA ARG A 9 -26.20 44.70 -16.04
C ARG A 9 -26.61 45.47 -14.77
N LEU A 10 -26.05 45.11 -13.60
CA LEU A 10 -25.69 45.97 -12.43
C LEU A 10 -24.99 45.04 -11.40
N GLY A 11 -23.85 45.28 -10.75
CA GLY A 11 -23.04 46.47 -10.51
C GLY A 11 -23.06 46.86 -9.02
N PHE A 12 -22.24 46.26 -8.15
CA PHE A 12 -22.07 46.68 -6.75
C PHE A 12 -20.76 47.44 -6.52
N ARG A 13 -20.86 48.66 -5.96
CA ARG A 13 -19.77 49.59 -5.62
C ARG A 13 -19.36 49.49 -4.14
N LYS A 14 -18.08 49.76 -3.90
CA LYS A 14 -17.44 50.15 -2.62
C LYS A 14 -18.09 51.41 -2.01
N ALA A 15 -18.08 51.49 -0.68
CA ALA A 15 -18.12 52.76 0.06
C ALA A 15 -17.26 52.67 1.34
N GLU A 16 -16.40 53.68 1.52
CA GLU A 16 -15.65 53.99 2.73
C GLU A 16 -16.17 55.30 3.35
N HIS A 17 -15.80 55.52 4.61
CA HIS A 17 -15.70 56.76 5.42
C HIS A 17 -16.82 57.13 6.41
N GLY A 18 -16.40 57.37 7.67
CA GLY A 18 -17.07 58.29 8.62
C GLY A 18 -16.98 57.95 10.11
N ARG A 19 -16.02 58.54 10.84
CA ARG A 19 -16.04 58.79 12.32
C ARG A 19 -16.54 60.24 12.56
N PRO A 20 -17.10 60.66 13.74
CA PRO A 20 -16.35 60.81 15.02
C PRO A 20 -17.09 60.76 16.40
N ALA A 21 -16.26 60.72 17.47
CA ALA A 21 -16.35 61.27 18.86
C ALA A 21 -17.55 60.90 19.80
N ARG A 22 -17.35 60.23 20.97
CA ARG A 22 -16.80 60.58 22.32
C ARG A 22 -17.93 60.77 23.36
N ASP A 23 -18.00 59.91 24.38
CA ASP A 23 -18.05 60.34 25.80
C ASP A 23 -17.73 59.20 26.80
N ARG A 24 -17.19 59.61 27.96
CA ARG A 24 -16.53 58.82 29.02
C ARG A 24 -17.43 58.53 30.23
N ALA A 25 -17.13 57.44 30.96
CA ALA A 25 -17.03 57.34 32.44
C ALA A 25 -16.53 55.90 32.79
N ASP A 26 -15.25 55.69 33.13
CA ASP A 26 -14.61 55.76 34.46
C ASP A 26 -15.17 54.79 35.53
N ALA A 27 -14.39 53.75 35.88
CA ALA A 27 -14.06 53.36 37.25
C ALA A 27 -13.10 52.15 37.29
N LEU A 28 -11.82 52.42 37.57
CA LEU A 28 -10.81 51.49 38.06
C LEU A 28 -10.42 51.95 39.47
N TYR A 29 -10.35 51.04 40.44
CA TYR A 29 -9.50 51.19 41.62
C TYR A 29 -9.03 49.79 42.07
N GLY A 30 -7.70 49.60 42.07
CA GLY A 30 -7.05 48.43 42.64
C GLY A 30 -6.67 48.64 44.10
N CYS A 31 -6.16 47.57 44.74
CA CYS A 31 -5.13 47.70 45.77
C CYS A 31 -4.41 46.35 45.99
N ALA A 32 -3.09 46.42 46.08
CA ALA A 32 -2.19 45.31 46.40
C ALA A 32 -2.08 45.12 47.92
N MET A 33 -1.85 43.89 48.40
CA MET A 33 -1.15 43.69 49.68
C MET A 33 -0.47 42.30 49.77
N ARG A 34 0.85 42.34 49.99
CA ARG A 34 1.71 41.23 50.45
C ARG A 34 1.46 41.00 51.95
N ILE A 35 1.41 39.75 52.40
CA ILE A 35 1.73 39.37 53.79
C ILE A 35 2.57 38.07 53.79
N ARG A 36 3.66 38.08 54.55
CA ARG A 36 4.57 36.96 54.85
C ARG A 36 4.71 36.86 56.39
N LEU A 37 4.98 35.62 56.86
CA LEU A 37 5.32 35.16 58.22
C LEU A 37 4.16 35.04 59.24
N GLY A 38 4.00 33.97 60.02
CA GLY A 38 4.74 32.71 60.18
C GLY A 38 4.21 31.86 61.35
N THR A 39 4.61 30.58 61.40
CA THR A 39 4.58 29.60 62.52
C THR A 39 3.18 29.22 63.07
N ARG A 40 2.76 27.95 63.27
CA ARG A 40 3.44 26.76 63.81
C ARG A 40 2.57 25.49 63.59
N SER A 41 3.23 24.34 63.39
CA SER A 41 2.87 22.99 63.88
C SER A 41 1.64 22.25 63.36
N GLY A 42 1.86 21.32 62.43
CA GLY A 42 1.03 20.14 62.18
C GLY A 42 1.82 19.11 61.39
N LEU A 43 2.42 18.13 62.08
CA LEU A 43 3.08 16.98 61.46
C LEU A 43 2.04 16.16 60.69
N ALA A 44 2.22 16.02 59.38
CA ALA A 44 1.68 14.92 58.60
C ALA A 44 2.85 14.31 57.83
N ALA A 45 3.17 13.07 58.18
CA ALA A 45 4.25 12.30 57.57
C ALA A 45 3.95 12.10 56.08
N ILE A 46 4.79 12.69 55.22
CA ILE A 46 4.82 12.41 53.80
C ILE A 46 5.48 11.04 53.65
N GLY A 47 4.67 10.01 53.40
CA GLY A 47 5.16 8.73 52.93
C GLY A 47 5.88 8.94 51.61
N LEU A 48 7.19 8.71 51.59
CA LEU A 48 7.98 8.59 50.38
C LEU A 48 7.44 7.38 49.61
N SER A 49 6.52 7.61 48.67
CA SER A 49 6.21 6.64 47.64
C SER A 49 7.45 6.56 46.76
N CYS A 50 8.22 5.48 46.91
CA CYS A 50 9.19 5.10 45.90
C CYS A 50 8.40 4.88 44.61
N LEU A 51 8.34 5.91 43.75
CA LEU A 51 8.08 5.72 42.34
C LEU A 51 9.18 4.79 41.85
N ALA A 52 8.82 3.51 41.70
CA ALA A 52 9.59 2.59 40.91
C ALA A 52 9.63 3.21 39.51
N PHE A 53 10.71 3.91 39.19
CA PHE A 53 11.09 4.12 37.81
C PHE A 53 11.18 2.72 37.21
N ALA A 54 10.22 2.38 36.34
CA ALA A 54 10.48 1.34 35.37
C ALA A 54 11.82 1.72 34.72
N PRO A 55 12.82 0.82 34.69
CA PRO A 55 14.06 1.14 34.02
C PRO A 55 13.68 1.56 32.60
N ALA A 56 14.20 2.71 32.16
CA ALA A 56 14.23 3.03 30.75
C ALA A 56 14.78 1.77 30.06
N ARG A 57 13.94 1.07 29.29
CA ARG A 57 14.33 -0.10 28.53
C ARG A 57 15.53 0.40 27.72
N ALA A 58 16.73 -0.11 28.01
CA ALA A 58 17.92 0.26 27.26
C ALA A 58 17.58 0.17 25.77
N ASP A 59 18.06 1.11 24.94
CA ASP A 59 17.86 1.05 23.49
C ASP A 59 18.28 -0.34 23.00
N VAL A 60 17.29 -1.21 22.82
CA VAL A 60 17.52 -2.54 22.29
C VAL A 60 17.78 -2.29 20.83
N ARG A 61 19.06 -2.33 20.45
CA ARG A 61 19.44 -2.36 19.05
C ARG A 61 19.05 -3.72 18.50
N ALA A 62 17.83 -3.81 17.96
CA ALA A 62 17.32 -5.02 17.34
C ALA A 62 17.73 -5.11 15.87
N PHE A 63 18.01 -3.97 15.23
CA PHE A 63 18.51 -3.93 13.87
C PHE A 63 19.87 -3.25 13.79
N ASP A 64 20.79 -3.85 13.05
CA ASP A 64 22.01 -3.18 12.58
C ASP A 64 21.69 -2.38 11.32
N ILE A 65 21.91 -1.07 11.39
CA ILE A 65 21.55 -0.15 10.31
C ILE A 65 22.76 0.13 9.42
N ALA A 66 22.63 -0.17 8.14
CA ALA A 66 23.56 0.22 7.08
C ALA A 66 22.91 1.28 6.18
N GLU A 67 23.72 2.23 5.68
CA GLU A 67 23.27 3.23 4.70
C GLU A 67 24.05 3.05 3.40
N LEU A 68 23.31 2.88 2.30
CA LEU A 68 23.87 2.92 0.96
C LEU A 68 23.67 4.32 0.37
N PRO A 69 24.71 4.94 -0.19
CA PRO A 69 24.62 6.30 -0.71
C PRO A 69 23.62 6.35 -1.87
N GLY A 70 22.65 7.25 -1.76
CA GLY A 70 21.73 7.59 -2.85
C GLY A 70 22.42 8.46 -3.90
N SER A 71 21.96 8.35 -5.14
CA SER A 71 22.34 9.26 -6.23
C SER A 71 21.11 9.55 -7.06
N GLY A 72 20.69 10.81 -7.08
CA GLY A 72 19.37 11.20 -7.57
C GLY A 72 18.26 10.73 -6.63
N ARG A 73 17.03 10.70 -7.14
CA ARG A 73 15.83 10.30 -6.38
C ARG A 73 15.59 8.80 -6.54
N ILE A 74 15.69 8.03 -5.46
CA ILE A 74 15.41 6.58 -5.50
C ILE A 74 13.89 6.39 -5.61
N VAL A 75 13.42 5.78 -6.70
CA VAL A 75 11.98 5.59 -6.97
C VAL A 75 11.51 4.15 -6.81
N ALA A 76 12.44 3.20 -6.85
CA ALA A 76 12.20 1.80 -6.53
C ALA A 76 13.45 1.21 -5.89
N ALA A 77 13.28 0.29 -4.94
CA ALA A 77 14.31 -0.58 -4.42
C ALA A 77 13.65 -1.84 -3.87
N GLU A 78 14.26 -3.01 -4.07
CA GLU A 78 13.74 -4.31 -3.60
C GLU A 78 14.89 -5.28 -3.33
N PHE A 79 14.63 -6.20 -2.41
CA PHE A 79 15.42 -7.40 -2.22
C PHE A 79 15.00 -8.50 -3.21
N ALA A 80 15.98 -9.19 -3.79
CA ALA A 80 15.76 -10.31 -4.71
C ALA A 80 17.05 -11.10 -4.91
N ASP A 81 16.99 -12.43 -5.05
CA ASP A 81 18.15 -13.23 -5.52
C ASP A 81 18.27 -13.05 -7.03
N LEU A 82 19.10 -12.11 -7.51
CA LEU A 82 19.10 -11.71 -8.92
C LEU A 82 20.05 -12.57 -9.77
N ASP A 83 21.14 -13.06 -9.19
CA ASP A 83 22.12 -13.89 -9.89
C ASP A 83 21.92 -15.40 -9.71
N GLY A 84 21.01 -15.81 -8.83
CA GLY A 84 20.63 -17.20 -8.58
C GLY A 84 21.61 -17.94 -7.67
N ASP A 85 22.38 -17.21 -6.86
CA ASP A 85 23.36 -17.81 -5.95
C ASP A 85 22.77 -18.20 -4.58
N GLY A 86 21.46 -18.00 -4.40
CA GLY A 86 20.71 -18.29 -3.18
C GLY A 86 20.83 -17.22 -2.11
N ARG A 87 21.58 -16.14 -2.36
CA ARG A 87 21.65 -14.96 -1.49
C ARG A 87 20.74 -13.86 -1.98
N THR A 88 20.33 -13.01 -1.05
CA THR A 88 19.46 -11.89 -1.36
C THR A 88 20.28 -10.69 -1.82
N ASP A 89 20.11 -10.30 -3.08
CA ASP A 89 20.70 -9.09 -3.65
C ASP A 89 19.79 -7.87 -3.47
N LEU A 90 20.27 -6.71 -3.92
CA LEU A 90 19.53 -5.47 -3.95
C LEU A 90 19.58 -4.83 -5.33
N PHE A 91 18.43 -4.51 -5.90
CA PHE A 91 18.35 -3.50 -6.95
C PHE A 91 17.68 -2.22 -6.48
N SER A 92 18.04 -1.11 -7.11
CA SER A 92 17.34 0.16 -6.99
C SER A 92 17.29 0.89 -8.32
N VAL A 93 16.29 1.75 -8.48
CA VAL A 93 16.14 2.63 -9.63
C VAL A 93 16.17 4.07 -9.16
N SER A 94 17.04 4.88 -9.74
CA SER A 94 17.12 6.31 -9.48
C SER A 94 16.71 7.15 -10.69
N LEU A 95 16.14 8.31 -10.40
CA LEU A 95 15.83 9.36 -11.35
C LEU A 95 16.71 10.58 -11.06
N ASP A 96 17.44 11.04 -12.07
CA ASP A 96 18.30 12.23 -11.99
C ASP A 96 17.92 13.26 -13.07
N GLY A 97 17.74 14.51 -12.67
CA GLY A 97 17.24 15.59 -13.53
C GLY A 97 15.72 15.66 -13.65
N VAL A 98 15.24 16.30 -14.71
CA VAL A 98 13.80 16.51 -15.01
C VAL A 98 13.54 16.28 -16.50
N PRO A 99 12.35 15.76 -16.89
CA PRO A 99 12.00 15.57 -18.29
C PRO A 99 12.19 16.87 -19.11
N PRO A 100 12.65 16.78 -20.38
CA PRO A 100 13.00 15.57 -21.13
C PRO A 100 14.45 15.08 -20.88
N ASN A 101 15.22 15.73 -19.99
CA ASN A 101 16.62 15.41 -19.71
C ASN A 101 16.81 14.47 -18.51
N GLU A 102 15.72 13.98 -17.92
CA GLU A 102 15.74 13.01 -16.83
C GLU A 102 16.44 11.73 -17.27
N ARG A 103 17.30 11.21 -16.39
CA ARG A 103 17.97 9.92 -16.57
C ARG A 103 17.42 8.92 -15.58
N ARG A 104 17.07 7.73 -16.08
CA ARG A 104 16.67 6.59 -15.26
C ARG A 104 17.82 5.60 -15.21
N GLU A 105 18.30 5.31 -14.01
CA GLU A 105 19.41 4.39 -13.81
C GLU A 105 18.98 3.24 -12.90
N LEU A 106 19.14 2.01 -13.39
CA LEU A 106 19.11 0.79 -12.61
C LEU A 106 20.47 0.58 -11.96
N GLN A 107 20.46 0.28 -10.67
CA GLN A 107 21.64 -0.04 -9.87
C GLN A 107 21.42 -1.41 -9.24
N VAL A 108 22.37 -2.34 -9.41
CA VAL A 108 22.34 -3.66 -8.77
C VAL A 108 23.57 -3.83 -7.89
N ARG A 109 23.36 -4.40 -6.70
CA ARG A 109 24.38 -4.75 -5.72
C ARG A 109 24.20 -6.23 -5.40
N PHE A 110 25.19 -7.05 -5.74
CA PHE A 110 25.18 -8.46 -5.41
C PHE A 110 25.68 -8.66 -3.99
N GLN A 111 25.01 -9.50 -3.22
CA GLN A 111 25.46 -9.84 -1.88
C GLN A 111 26.79 -10.59 -1.94
N ARG A 112 27.63 -10.32 -0.95
CA ARG A 112 28.90 -11.04 -0.74
C ARG A 112 28.67 -12.23 0.17
N GLU A 113 29.64 -13.14 0.20
CA GLU A 113 29.59 -14.33 1.06
C GLU A 113 29.48 -14.00 2.56
N ASP A 114 29.88 -12.79 2.96
CA ASP A 114 29.77 -12.30 4.34
C ASP A 114 28.45 -11.56 4.64
N GLY A 115 27.47 -11.64 3.74
CA GLY A 115 26.17 -10.97 3.85
C GLY A 115 26.17 -9.48 3.49
N SER A 116 27.34 -8.90 3.21
CA SER A 116 27.45 -7.46 2.95
C SER A 116 27.05 -7.06 1.53
N LEU A 117 26.57 -5.83 1.39
CA LEU A 117 26.36 -5.15 0.11
C LEU A 117 27.38 -4.03 -0.06
N LEU A 118 27.93 -3.87 -1.26
CA LEU A 118 28.85 -2.78 -1.56
C LEU A 118 28.13 -1.42 -1.58
N ALA A 119 28.82 -0.37 -1.10
CA ALA A 119 28.32 1.00 -1.19
C ALA A 119 28.11 1.44 -2.64
N GLN A 120 29.03 1.08 -3.54
CA GLN A 120 28.88 1.29 -4.98
C GLN A 120 28.20 0.08 -5.62
N PRO A 121 27.27 0.30 -6.57
CA PRO A 121 26.64 -0.80 -7.28
C PRO A 121 27.62 -1.54 -8.19
N ASP A 122 27.43 -2.85 -8.30
CA ASP A 122 28.15 -3.72 -9.23
C ASP A 122 27.76 -3.43 -10.69
N ILE A 123 26.48 -3.15 -10.92
CA ILE A 123 25.94 -2.82 -12.25
C ILE A 123 25.20 -1.48 -12.19
N ARG A 124 25.45 -0.64 -13.20
CA ARG A 124 24.66 0.54 -13.53
C ARG A 124 24.17 0.45 -14.96
N SER A 125 22.90 0.73 -15.21
CA SER A 125 22.32 0.60 -16.56
C SER A 125 21.13 1.52 -16.80
N SER A 126 20.93 1.96 -18.04
CA SER A 126 19.72 2.67 -18.48
C SER A 126 18.61 1.73 -18.95
N ALA A 127 18.71 0.42 -18.67
CA ALA A 127 17.74 -0.60 -19.05
C ALA A 127 16.35 -0.44 -18.41
N VAL A 128 16.10 0.61 -17.64
CA VAL A 128 14.78 0.99 -17.11
C VAL A 128 14.14 2.15 -17.88
N ALA A 129 14.82 2.69 -18.90
CA ALA A 129 14.28 3.74 -19.75
C ALA A 129 12.99 3.27 -20.45
N GLY A 130 11.94 4.08 -20.36
CA GLY A 130 10.63 3.77 -20.95
C GLY A 130 9.75 2.82 -20.13
N ALA A 131 10.20 2.38 -18.95
CA ALA A 131 9.38 1.56 -18.05
C ALA A 131 8.37 2.43 -17.28
N ALA A 132 7.12 1.97 -17.25
CA ALA A 132 6.03 2.60 -16.51
C ALA A 132 5.83 1.96 -15.12
N ALA A 133 6.08 0.67 -15.01
CA ALA A 133 5.96 -0.12 -13.79
C ALA A 133 6.95 -1.29 -13.82
N PHE A 134 7.15 -1.94 -12.68
CA PHE A 134 7.99 -3.13 -12.60
C PHE A 134 7.34 -4.27 -11.81
N ASP A 135 7.89 -5.46 -11.94
CA ASP A 135 7.68 -6.59 -11.03
C ASP A 135 8.99 -7.35 -10.83
N VAL A 136 9.00 -8.25 -9.85
CA VAL A 136 10.12 -9.18 -9.59
C VAL A 136 9.53 -10.57 -9.47
N ALA A 137 10.10 -11.53 -10.21
CA ALA A 137 9.61 -12.90 -10.23
C ALA A 137 10.73 -13.89 -10.57
N ASP A 138 10.69 -15.06 -9.95
CA ASP A 138 11.50 -16.21 -10.34
C ASP A 138 10.87 -16.85 -11.59
N LEU A 139 11.49 -16.66 -12.76
CA LEU A 139 11.04 -17.29 -14.00
C LEU A 139 11.83 -18.58 -14.27
N PRO A 140 11.17 -19.62 -14.82
CA PRO A 140 11.79 -20.94 -15.01
C PRO A 140 12.92 -20.98 -16.05
N ASP A 141 13.17 -19.88 -16.77
CA ASP A 141 14.22 -19.77 -17.78
C ASP A 141 15.57 -19.23 -17.25
N GLY A 142 15.67 -18.94 -15.95
CA GLY A 142 16.86 -18.41 -15.29
C GLY A 142 17.19 -19.08 -13.94
N PRO A 143 18.42 -18.92 -13.44
CA PRO A 143 18.82 -19.42 -12.12
C PRO A 143 18.38 -18.51 -10.95
N GLY A 144 17.96 -17.27 -11.22
CA GLY A 144 17.60 -16.27 -10.20
C GLY A 144 16.35 -15.52 -10.61
N GLN A 145 15.93 -14.56 -9.78
CA GLN A 145 14.75 -13.74 -9.99
C GLN A 145 15.00 -12.64 -11.02
N GLU A 146 14.07 -12.52 -11.97
CA GLU A 146 14.08 -11.49 -13.00
C GLU A 146 13.33 -10.23 -12.58
N ILE A 147 13.80 -9.08 -13.08
CA ILE A 147 13.06 -7.81 -13.04
C ILE A 147 12.24 -7.70 -14.32
N LEU A 148 10.94 -7.59 -14.18
CA LEU A 148 9.99 -7.40 -15.28
C LEU A 148 9.65 -5.92 -15.39
N LEU A 149 9.82 -5.33 -16.58
CA LEU A 149 9.53 -3.92 -16.81
C LEU A 149 8.36 -3.78 -17.79
N LEU A 150 7.25 -3.19 -17.34
CA LEU A 150 6.12 -2.88 -18.20
C LEU A 150 6.47 -1.66 -19.08
N ARG A 151 6.46 -1.85 -20.40
CA ARG A 151 6.77 -0.83 -21.40
C ARG A 151 5.72 -0.79 -22.48
N GLY A 152 5.69 0.28 -23.27
CA GLY A 152 4.71 0.45 -24.33
C GLY A 152 4.58 -0.77 -25.25
N PRO A 153 5.68 -1.30 -25.83
CA PRO A 153 5.62 -2.47 -26.71
C PRO A 153 5.38 -3.83 -26.03
N GLY A 154 5.55 -3.94 -24.70
CA GLY A 154 5.50 -5.23 -24.00
C GLY A 154 6.21 -5.24 -22.65
N VAL A 155 6.78 -6.39 -22.28
CA VAL A 155 7.53 -6.55 -21.03
C VAL A 155 8.99 -6.82 -21.35
N SER A 156 9.89 -5.97 -20.83
CA SER A 156 11.32 -6.30 -20.83
C SER A 156 11.64 -7.14 -19.60
N VAL A 157 12.29 -8.27 -19.80
CA VAL A 157 12.74 -9.17 -18.75
C VAL A 157 14.24 -8.99 -18.57
N LEU A 158 14.65 -8.53 -17.39
CA LEU A 158 16.06 -8.38 -17.03
C LEU A 158 16.48 -9.53 -16.12
N SER A 159 17.49 -10.28 -16.55
CA SER A 159 18.12 -11.34 -15.75
C SER A 159 19.55 -10.94 -15.43
N PHE A 160 20.04 -11.34 -14.26
CA PHE A 160 21.40 -11.07 -13.81
C PHE A 160 22.22 -12.35 -13.61
N ALA A 161 21.79 -13.46 -14.22
CA ALA A 161 22.50 -14.73 -14.19
C ALA A 161 23.99 -14.57 -14.55
N ASN A 162 24.86 -15.04 -13.66
CA ASN A 162 26.33 -14.84 -13.72
C ASN A 162 26.80 -13.40 -13.49
N ARG A 163 26.02 -12.58 -12.77
CA ARG A 163 26.31 -11.17 -12.45
C ARG A 163 26.47 -10.27 -13.67
N GLU A 164 25.77 -10.61 -14.75
CA GLU A 164 25.74 -9.83 -15.99
C GLU A 164 24.30 -9.48 -16.35
N LEU A 165 24.04 -8.21 -16.68
CA LEU A 165 22.73 -7.80 -17.16
C LEU A 165 22.45 -8.39 -18.55
N LYS A 166 21.45 -9.27 -18.62
CA LYS A 166 20.84 -9.76 -19.85
C LYS A 166 19.41 -9.26 -19.94
N GLN A 167 19.02 -8.87 -21.14
CA GLN A 167 17.68 -8.35 -21.40
C GLN A 167 17.05 -9.11 -22.57
N ARG A 168 15.80 -9.52 -22.39
CA ARG A 168 14.94 -10.04 -23.47
C ARG A 168 13.58 -9.33 -23.44
N GLU A 169 12.88 -9.37 -24.56
CA GLU A 169 11.59 -8.69 -24.72
C GLU A 169 10.48 -9.71 -24.96
N ILE A 170 9.37 -9.55 -24.23
CA ILE A 170 8.10 -10.19 -24.50
C ILE A 170 7.20 -9.14 -25.13
N GLY A 171 7.21 -9.07 -26.46
CA GLY A 171 6.43 -8.10 -27.23
C GLY A 171 4.96 -8.49 -27.32
N VAL A 172 4.07 -7.49 -27.30
CA VAL A 172 2.64 -7.69 -27.55
C VAL A 172 2.35 -7.40 -29.03
N PRO A 173 2.03 -8.41 -29.86
CA PRO A 173 1.90 -8.20 -31.30
C PRO A 173 0.80 -7.20 -31.66
N ASN A 174 1.19 -6.17 -32.43
CA ASN A 174 0.32 -5.11 -32.98
C ASN A 174 -0.48 -4.33 -31.91
N ARG A 175 0.00 -4.26 -30.66
CA ARG A 175 -0.66 -3.56 -29.56
C ARG A 175 0.36 -2.84 -28.69
N LEU A 176 -0.15 -1.93 -27.86
CA LEU A 176 0.61 -1.35 -26.76
C LEU A 176 0.01 -1.81 -25.43
N THR A 177 0.87 -1.98 -24.44
CA THR A 177 0.46 -2.16 -23.04
C THR A 177 -0.12 -0.86 -22.49
N LEU A 178 -0.60 -0.88 -21.25
CA LEU A 178 -0.95 0.35 -20.54
C LEU A 178 0.27 1.21 -20.16
N GLY A 179 1.46 0.62 -20.09
CA GLY A 179 2.73 1.33 -19.85
C GLY A 179 3.23 2.07 -21.09
N THR A 180 2.36 2.77 -21.80
CA THR A 180 2.66 3.42 -23.10
C THR A 180 3.81 4.42 -23.05
N SER A 181 4.02 5.03 -21.89
CA SER A 181 5.07 6.00 -21.59
C SER A 181 5.62 5.75 -20.19
N PRO A 182 6.89 6.11 -19.91
CA PRO A 182 7.45 6.04 -18.56
C PRO A 182 6.67 6.95 -17.59
N ASP A 183 6.50 6.48 -16.35
CA ASP A 183 5.92 7.29 -15.28
C ASP A 183 6.92 8.35 -14.81
N GLU A 184 6.67 9.63 -15.11
CA GLU A 184 7.53 10.76 -14.76
C GLU A 184 7.75 10.93 -13.24
N ARG A 185 6.87 10.36 -12.41
CA ARG A 185 6.94 10.52 -10.94
C ARG A 185 7.55 9.32 -10.24
N GLY A 186 7.64 8.17 -10.88
CA GLY A 186 8.19 6.99 -10.22
C GLY A 186 8.29 5.75 -11.09
N LEU A 187 8.35 4.62 -10.39
CA LEU A 187 8.34 3.29 -10.95
C LEU A 187 7.72 2.38 -9.88
N ASP A 188 6.41 2.20 -9.94
CA ASP A 188 5.69 1.40 -8.95
C ASP A 188 5.66 -0.09 -9.32
N ARG A 189 5.56 -0.93 -8.29
CA ARG A 189 5.43 -2.37 -8.49
C ARG A 189 4.01 -2.70 -8.93
N LEU A 190 3.88 -3.24 -10.14
CA LEU A 190 2.66 -3.86 -10.65
C LEU A 190 2.90 -5.36 -10.73
N ARG A 191 2.24 -6.14 -9.86
CA ARG A 191 2.35 -7.60 -9.92
C ARG A 191 1.83 -8.09 -11.28
N MET A 192 2.72 -8.54 -12.15
CA MET A 192 2.43 -9.13 -13.47
C MET A 192 2.57 -10.64 -13.43
N ALA A 193 3.55 -11.16 -12.70
CA ALA A 193 3.75 -12.59 -12.60
C ALA A 193 2.72 -13.23 -11.64
N ARG A 194 2.14 -14.36 -12.06
CA ARG A 194 1.15 -15.13 -11.29
C ARG A 194 1.43 -16.62 -11.38
N THR A 195 1.37 -17.29 -10.24
CA THR A 195 1.29 -18.74 -10.13
C THR A 195 -0.18 -19.18 -10.14
N GLY A 196 -0.44 -20.49 -10.25
CA GLY A 196 -1.80 -21.06 -10.15
C GLY A 196 -2.64 -21.00 -11.43
N ILE A 197 -2.29 -20.14 -12.39
CA ILE A 197 -2.98 -20.02 -13.70
C ILE A 197 -2.31 -20.84 -14.80
N GLY A 198 -1.70 -21.98 -14.49
CA GLY A 198 -0.98 -22.83 -15.43
C GLY A 198 0.03 -23.75 -14.73
N PRO A 199 0.75 -24.60 -15.48
CA PRO A 199 1.75 -25.51 -14.91
C PRO A 199 2.99 -24.76 -14.38
N ASN A 200 3.25 -23.56 -14.92
CA ASN A 200 4.34 -22.68 -14.52
C ASN A 200 3.78 -21.29 -14.17
N ILE A 201 4.64 -20.42 -13.65
CA ILE A 201 4.35 -18.99 -13.54
C ILE A 201 4.00 -18.41 -14.93
N ARG A 202 3.01 -17.52 -14.98
CA ARG A 202 2.61 -16.81 -16.20
C ARG A 202 2.53 -15.32 -15.96
N LEU A 203 2.64 -14.55 -17.03
CA LEU A 203 2.64 -13.09 -16.98
C LEU A 203 1.28 -12.54 -17.43
N LEU A 204 0.60 -11.82 -16.53
CA LEU A 204 -0.58 -11.03 -16.82
C LEU A 204 -0.16 -9.61 -17.22
N VAL A 205 -0.20 -9.32 -18.52
CA VAL A 205 0.25 -8.04 -19.09
C VAL A 205 -0.96 -7.16 -19.40
N PRO A 206 -1.10 -5.98 -18.77
CA PRO A 206 -2.26 -5.12 -18.95
C PRO A 206 -2.22 -4.37 -20.30
N LEU A 207 -3.32 -4.47 -21.04
CA LEU A 207 -3.56 -3.75 -22.30
C LEU A 207 -4.80 -2.85 -22.16
N HIS A 208 -5.12 -2.09 -23.22
CA HIS A 208 -6.35 -1.31 -23.26
C HIS A 208 -7.58 -2.24 -23.38
N GLY A 209 -8.25 -2.47 -22.25
CA GLY A 209 -9.49 -3.25 -22.14
C GLY A 209 -9.31 -4.77 -22.15
N GLN A 210 -8.05 -5.21 -22.23
CA GLN A 210 -7.67 -6.62 -22.31
C GLN A 210 -6.49 -6.91 -21.38
N CYS A 211 -6.33 -8.17 -21.00
CA CYS A 211 -5.11 -8.67 -20.37
C CYS A 211 -4.53 -9.77 -21.25
N ALA A 212 -3.25 -9.67 -21.61
CA ALA A 212 -2.54 -10.76 -22.28
C ALA A 212 -1.91 -11.68 -21.25
N ILE A 213 -2.10 -12.99 -21.43
CA ILE A 213 -1.42 -14.02 -20.64
C ILE A 213 -0.27 -14.56 -21.47
N PHE A 214 0.95 -14.45 -20.96
CA PHE A 214 2.14 -15.03 -21.60
C PHE A 214 2.74 -16.14 -20.73
N GLU A 215 3.25 -17.18 -21.39
CA GLU A 215 4.28 -18.04 -20.80
C GLU A 215 5.57 -17.23 -20.62
N PRO A 216 6.47 -17.65 -19.70
CA PRO A 216 7.72 -16.94 -19.46
C PRO A 216 8.60 -16.78 -20.72
N ASP A 217 8.55 -17.75 -21.64
CA ASP A 217 9.28 -17.71 -22.91
C ASP A 217 8.75 -16.67 -23.93
N GLY A 218 7.61 -16.03 -23.62
CA GLY A 218 6.94 -15.04 -24.46
C GLY A 218 5.84 -15.60 -25.36
N SER A 219 5.51 -16.89 -25.25
CA SER A 219 4.38 -17.50 -25.96
C SER A 219 3.06 -16.95 -25.42
N LEU A 220 2.19 -16.45 -26.30
CA LEU A 220 0.86 -15.95 -25.93
C LEU A 220 -0.08 -17.13 -25.63
N VAL A 221 -0.61 -17.17 -24.42
CA VAL A 221 -1.62 -18.16 -23.97
C VAL A 221 -3.03 -17.68 -24.32
N ALA A 222 -3.38 -16.46 -23.91
CA ALA A 222 -4.72 -15.91 -24.09
C ALA A 222 -4.74 -14.38 -24.10
N LEU A 223 -5.82 -13.82 -24.65
CA LEU A 223 -6.15 -12.40 -24.59
C LEU A 223 -7.53 -12.25 -23.94
N LEU A 224 -7.55 -11.94 -22.65
CA LEU A 224 -8.77 -11.85 -21.86
C LEU A 224 -9.41 -10.47 -22.02
N GLU A 225 -10.71 -10.42 -22.32
CA GLU A 225 -11.48 -9.18 -22.33
C GLU A 225 -11.89 -8.77 -20.91
N VAL A 226 -10.93 -8.25 -20.15
CA VAL A 226 -11.11 -7.88 -18.73
C VAL A 226 -11.97 -6.63 -18.52
N GLY A 227 -12.24 -5.87 -19.59
CA GLY A 227 -12.98 -4.62 -19.52
C GLY A 227 -12.12 -3.45 -19.02
N HIS A 228 -12.69 -2.25 -19.02
CA HIS A 228 -12.00 -1.03 -18.61
C HIS A 228 -12.99 0.12 -18.45
N ARG A 229 -12.52 1.22 -17.85
CA ARG A 229 -13.26 2.49 -17.82
C ARG A 229 -12.31 3.63 -18.15
N ALA A 230 -12.84 4.68 -18.75
CA ALA A 230 -12.07 5.89 -19.00
C ALA A 230 -12.94 7.14 -18.82
N ASN A 231 -12.35 8.17 -18.24
CA ASN A 231 -12.89 9.53 -18.23
C ASN A 231 -11.94 10.44 -18.99
N TYR A 232 -12.49 11.41 -19.69
CA TYR A 232 -11.72 12.39 -20.44
C TYR A 232 -11.98 13.77 -19.87
N PHE A 233 -10.90 14.51 -19.65
CA PHE A 233 -10.97 15.92 -19.34
C PHE A 233 -10.40 16.70 -20.54
N ILE A 234 -11.26 17.52 -21.15
CA ILE A 234 -10.93 18.36 -22.30
C ILE A 234 -11.20 19.80 -21.87
N PRO A 235 -10.16 20.59 -21.54
CA PRO A 235 -10.35 21.94 -21.03
C PRO A 235 -10.95 22.85 -22.12
N PRO A 236 -12.03 23.61 -21.82
CA PRO A 236 -12.63 24.51 -22.79
C PRO A 236 -11.71 25.68 -23.13
N ARG A 237 -11.74 26.13 -24.40
CA ARG A 237 -10.93 27.27 -24.86
C ARG A 237 -11.79 28.40 -25.43
N PRO A 238 -11.61 29.66 -24.98
CA PRO A 238 -10.78 30.09 -23.84
C PRO A 238 -11.39 29.67 -22.50
N GLY A 239 -10.57 29.31 -21.52
CA GLY A 239 -11.01 28.83 -20.20
C GLY A 239 -10.23 29.48 -19.05
N PRO A 240 -10.82 29.57 -17.84
CA PRO A 240 -10.16 30.14 -16.66
C PRO A 240 -9.07 29.24 -16.06
N LEU A 241 -9.09 27.94 -16.40
CA LEU A 241 -8.06 26.96 -16.05
C LEU A 241 -7.03 26.94 -17.18
N ILE A 242 -5.81 27.41 -16.90
CA ILE A 242 -4.67 27.29 -17.81
C ILE A 242 -4.17 25.85 -17.69
N GLY A 243 -4.72 24.94 -18.48
CA GLY A 243 -4.11 23.62 -18.73
C GLY A 243 -3.13 23.73 -19.88
N GLU A 244 -1.96 23.10 -19.78
CA GLU A 244 -0.96 23.04 -20.85
C GLU A 244 -1.31 22.00 -21.94
N ASN A 245 -2.37 21.25 -21.72
CA ASN A 245 -2.72 20.00 -22.37
C ASN A 245 -4.08 20.11 -23.09
N GLU A 246 -4.20 19.41 -24.22
CA GLU A 246 -5.45 19.35 -25.02
C GLU A 246 -6.45 18.34 -24.45
N ILE A 247 -5.95 17.26 -23.85
CA ILE A 247 -6.73 16.15 -23.32
C ILE A 247 -5.99 15.51 -22.16
N GLU A 248 -6.72 15.17 -21.12
CA GLU A 248 -6.29 14.27 -20.05
C GLU A 248 -7.20 13.05 -20.06
N GLN A 249 -6.60 11.87 -19.88
CA GLN A 249 -7.34 10.62 -19.77
C GLN A 249 -7.09 10.02 -18.38
N TYR A 250 -8.17 9.82 -17.63
CA TYR A 250 -8.16 8.91 -16.50
C TYR A 250 -8.59 7.53 -17.01
N TYR A 251 -7.70 6.54 -16.93
CA TYR A 251 -7.96 5.18 -17.39
C TYR A 251 -7.90 4.21 -16.22
N ASP A 252 -8.95 3.42 -16.05
CA ASP A 252 -9.15 2.48 -14.96
C ASP A 252 -9.09 1.05 -15.51
N PHE A 253 -7.99 0.37 -15.20
CA PHE A 253 -7.79 -1.04 -15.50
C PHE A 253 -8.26 -1.89 -14.32
N PRO A 254 -9.04 -2.96 -14.55
CA PRO A 254 -9.58 -3.76 -13.45
C PRO A 254 -8.47 -4.39 -12.61
N ARG A 255 -8.75 -4.60 -11.33
CA ARG A 255 -7.89 -5.41 -10.48
C ARG A 255 -7.93 -6.86 -10.98
N LEU A 256 -6.76 -7.50 -11.03
CA LEU A 256 -6.61 -8.90 -11.42
C LEU A 256 -6.15 -9.73 -10.22
N ASP A 257 -7.00 -10.67 -9.82
CA ASP A 257 -6.74 -11.67 -8.79
C ASP A 257 -6.81 -13.08 -9.41
N VAL A 258 -6.26 -14.07 -8.71
CA VAL A 258 -6.19 -15.48 -9.15
C VAL A 258 -6.68 -16.38 -8.04
N GLY A 259 -7.49 -17.39 -8.38
CA GLY A 259 -7.88 -18.45 -7.47
C GLY A 259 -8.96 -19.36 -8.07
N ASP A 260 -9.21 -20.50 -7.46
CA ASP A 260 -10.16 -21.50 -7.95
C ASP A 260 -11.60 -21.04 -7.66
N VAL A 261 -12.35 -20.70 -8.71
CA VAL A 261 -13.74 -20.24 -8.56
C VAL A 261 -14.68 -21.43 -8.62
N ASP A 262 -14.49 -22.37 -9.54
CA ASP A 262 -15.46 -23.45 -9.81
C ASP A 262 -15.18 -24.77 -9.06
N GLY A 263 -14.11 -24.82 -8.26
CA GLY A 263 -13.75 -25.93 -7.40
C GLY A 263 -13.04 -27.07 -8.14
N ASP A 264 -12.45 -26.80 -9.30
CA ASP A 264 -11.81 -27.79 -10.16
C ASP A 264 -10.32 -28.05 -9.83
N GLY A 265 -9.78 -27.33 -8.83
CA GLY A 265 -8.40 -27.35 -8.37
C GLY A 265 -7.42 -26.51 -9.21
N ARG A 266 -7.91 -25.73 -10.18
CA ARG A 266 -7.11 -24.85 -11.04
C ARG A 266 -7.36 -23.39 -10.70
N GLY A 267 -6.34 -22.56 -10.85
CA GLY A 267 -6.50 -21.12 -10.64
C GLY A 267 -7.16 -20.44 -11.82
N ASP A 268 -8.25 -19.73 -11.56
CA ASP A 268 -8.95 -18.88 -12.53
C ASP A 268 -8.45 -17.43 -12.47
N VAL A 269 -8.78 -16.65 -13.49
CA VAL A 269 -8.51 -15.20 -13.49
C VAL A 269 -9.78 -14.43 -13.17
N ILE A 270 -9.70 -13.57 -12.16
CA ILE A 270 -10.81 -12.72 -11.71
C ILE A 270 -10.45 -11.26 -11.98
N ALA A 271 -11.20 -10.61 -12.87
CA ALA A 271 -11.08 -9.19 -13.14
C ALA A 271 -12.23 -8.42 -12.48
N SER A 272 -11.90 -7.56 -11.52
CA SER A 272 -12.88 -6.79 -10.76
C SER A 272 -12.73 -5.28 -10.95
N ASN A 273 -13.87 -4.60 -11.12
CA ASN A 273 -13.96 -3.15 -11.09
C ASN A 273 -15.23 -2.73 -10.33
N ARG A 274 -15.49 -1.42 -10.26
CA ARG A 274 -16.62 -0.90 -9.46
C ARG A 274 -18.02 -1.22 -9.99
N HIS A 275 -18.15 -1.75 -11.20
CA HIS A 275 -19.44 -2.09 -11.83
C HIS A 275 -19.68 -3.59 -11.93
N GLU A 276 -18.62 -4.37 -12.08
CA GLU A 276 -18.73 -5.80 -12.38
C GLU A 276 -17.49 -6.61 -11.97
N VAL A 277 -17.72 -7.91 -11.84
CA VAL A 277 -16.69 -8.95 -11.75
C VAL A 277 -16.79 -9.82 -12.99
N ARG A 278 -15.64 -10.12 -13.61
CA ARG A 278 -15.51 -11.05 -14.74
C ARG A 278 -14.59 -12.19 -14.32
N VAL A 279 -14.99 -13.43 -14.58
CA VAL A 279 -14.20 -14.62 -14.29
C VAL A 279 -13.88 -15.34 -15.61
N PHE A 280 -12.63 -15.77 -15.73
CA PHE A 280 -12.12 -16.57 -16.84
C PHE A 280 -11.63 -17.89 -16.27
N LEU A 281 -12.37 -18.96 -16.54
CA LEU A 281 -12.09 -20.29 -16.00
C LEU A 281 -10.90 -20.92 -16.72
N GLN A 282 -9.99 -21.51 -15.96
CA GLN A 282 -8.89 -22.25 -16.54
C GLN A 282 -9.36 -23.61 -17.08
N ARG A 283 -9.12 -23.83 -18.37
CA ARG A 283 -9.44 -25.11 -19.03
C ARG A 283 -8.42 -26.21 -18.64
N PRO A 284 -8.77 -27.51 -18.79
CA PRO A 284 -7.88 -28.62 -18.42
C PRO A 284 -6.51 -28.64 -19.15
N ASP A 285 -6.42 -28.00 -20.32
CA ASP A 285 -5.17 -27.82 -21.07
C ASP A 285 -4.43 -26.52 -20.70
N SER A 286 -4.83 -25.90 -19.59
CA SER A 286 -4.35 -24.60 -19.11
C SER A 286 -4.59 -23.42 -20.06
N SER A 287 -5.52 -23.54 -21.02
CA SER A 287 -5.96 -22.41 -21.85
C SER A 287 -7.05 -21.59 -21.16
N PHE A 288 -7.34 -20.41 -21.74
CA PHE A 288 -8.44 -19.54 -21.34
C PHE A 288 -9.16 -19.03 -22.57
N ASP A 289 -10.48 -18.92 -22.49
CA ASP A 289 -11.26 -18.21 -23.52
C ASP A 289 -11.04 -16.69 -23.40
N SER A 290 -11.16 -15.98 -24.53
CA SER A 290 -11.01 -14.52 -24.53
C SER A 290 -12.18 -13.80 -23.86
N GLN A 291 -13.38 -14.41 -23.89
CA GLN A 291 -14.58 -13.90 -23.23
C GLN A 291 -14.67 -14.49 -21.82
N PRO A 292 -15.22 -13.75 -20.85
CA PRO A 292 -15.40 -14.28 -19.51
C PRO A 292 -16.48 -15.36 -19.48
N ASP A 293 -16.22 -16.45 -18.77
CA ASP A 293 -17.18 -17.54 -18.52
C ASP A 293 -18.30 -17.08 -17.56
N LEU A 294 -17.98 -16.15 -16.66
CA LEU A 294 -18.95 -15.53 -15.75
C LEU A 294 -18.78 -14.01 -15.72
N ARG A 295 -19.91 -13.31 -15.81
CA ARG A 295 -20.00 -11.86 -15.67
C ARG A 295 -21.06 -11.51 -14.63
N LEU A 296 -20.66 -10.83 -13.57
CA LEU A 296 -21.51 -10.44 -12.45
C LEU A 296 -21.59 -8.93 -12.38
N THR A 297 -22.80 -8.39 -12.40
CA THR A 297 -23.01 -6.95 -12.19
C THR A 297 -23.13 -6.68 -10.70
N LEU A 298 -22.30 -5.78 -10.17
CA LEU A 298 -22.31 -5.46 -8.74
C LEU A 298 -23.55 -4.66 -8.33
N GLY A 299 -24.07 -3.80 -9.22
CA GLY A 299 -25.34 -3.08 -9.02
C GLY A 299 -25.38 -2.11 -7.83
N ARG A 300 -24.23 -1.78 -7.22
CA ARG A 300 -24.17 -0.99 -5.98
C ARG A 300 -24.25 0.52 -6.18
N LEU A 301 -23.96 1.01 -7.39
CA LEU A 301 -23.85 2.44 -7.67
C LEU A 301 -25.17 3.06 -8.11
N THR A 302 -25.58 4.15 -7.47
CA THR A 302 -26.70 4.96 -7.95
C THR A 302 -26.27 5.90 -9.08
N VAL A 303 -27.24 6.48 -9.78
CA VAL A 303 -26.99 7.52 -10.79
C VAL A 303 -26.31 8.75 -10.17
N GLU A 304 -26.68 9.12 -8.94
CA GLU A 304 -26.08 10.25 -8.23
C GLU A 304 -24.61 9.99 -7.90
N ASP A 305 -24.28 8.77 -7.47
CA ASP A 305 -22.90 8.34 -7.22
C ASP A 305 -22.05 8.41 -8.49
N GLN A 306 -22.61 8.01 -9.63
CA GLN A 306 -21.93 8.05 -10.92
C GLN A 306 -21.70 9.49 -11.39
N ILE A 307 -22.66 10.40 -11.16
CA ILE A 307 -22.54 11.82 -11.54
C ILE A 307 -21.52 12.53 -10.66
N ARG A 308 -21.52 12.28 -9.35
CA ARG A 308 -20.61 12.94 -8.40
C ARG A 308 -19.19 12.37 -8.45
N GLY A 309 -19.04 11.09 -8.78
CA GLY A 309 -17.76 10.40 -8.78
C GLY A 309 -17.18 10.19 -7.37
N THR A 310 -17.95 10.42 -6.30
CA THR A 310 -17.48 10.37 -4.91
C THR A 310 -17.53 8.98 -4.28
N SER A 311 -18.21 8.03 -4.93
CA SER A 311 -18.44 6.69 -4.36
C SER A 311 -17.43 5.67 -4.88
N ASN A 312 -17.04 4.75 -4.02
CA ASN A 312 -16.05 3.72 -4.27
C ASN A 312 -16.67 2.34 -4.08
N VAL A 313 -16.30 1.38 -4.94
CA VAL A 313 -16.62 -0.04 -4.76
C VAL A 313 -15.31 -0.80 -4.84
N ARG A 314 -15.03 -1.62 -3.83
CA ARG A 314 -13.88 -2.50 -3.74
C ARG A 314 -14.34 -3.94 -3.66
N VAL A 315 -13.72 -4.80 -4.43
CA VAL A 315 -13.94 -6.25 -4.42
C VAL A 315 -12.64 -6.92 -4.01
N LEU A 316 -12.70 -7.83 -3.05
CA LEU A 316 -11.60 -8.70 -2.66
C LEU A 316 -12.03 -10.16 -2.81
N PRO A 317 -11.47 -10.88 -3.81
CA PRO A 317 -11.62 -12.31 -3.94
C PRO A 317 -10.60 -13.04 -3.06
N VAL A 318 -11.07 -13.81 -2.08
CA VAL A 318 -10.26 -14.57 -1.12
C VAL A 318 -11.07 -15.79 -0.66
N ASP A 319 -10.46 -16.97 -0.57
CA ASP A 319 -11.05 -18.09 0.17
C ASP A 319 -10.91 -17.79 1.67
N PHE A 320 -11.99 -17.32 2.31
CA PHE A 320 -11.97 -16.92 3.72
C PHE A 320 -12.70 -17.91 4.63
N ASN A 321 -13.34 -18.93 4.08
CA ASN A 321 -13.94 -20.03 4.84
C ASN A 321 -13.10 -21.32 4.82
N GLY A 322 -12.01 -21.36 4.04
CA GLY A 322 -11.06 -22.45 3.94
C GLY A 322 -11.56 -23.65 3.13
N ASP A 323 -12.56 -23.49 2.26
CA ASP A 323 -13.12 -24.58 1.47
C ASP A 323 -12.42 -24.81 0.12
N GLY A 324 -11.43 -23.96 -0.21
CA GLY A 324 -10.65 -24.00 -1.43
C GLY A 324 -11.25 -23.20 -2.59
N ALA A 325 -12.51 -22.77 -2.49
CA ALA A 325 -13.16 -21.95 -3.49
C ALA A 325 -13.09 -20.47 -3.12
N ILE A 326 -12.92 -19.60 -4.13
CA ILE A 326 -12.79 -18.16 -3.88
C ILE A 326 -14.13 -17.54 -3.48
N ASP A 327 -14.19 -16.93 -2.30
CA ASP A 327 -15.30 -16.11 -1.84
C ASP A 327 -15.13 -14.63 -2.27
N LEU A 328 -16.17 -13.81 -2.07
CA LEU A 328 -16.12 -12.36 -2.37
C LEU A 328 -16.47 -11.49 -1.16
N LEU A 329 -15.56 -10.59 -0.82
CA LEU A 329 -15.85 -9.42 0.01
C LEU A 329 -16.08 -8.20 -0.89
N VAL A 330 -17.24 -7.55 -0.77
CA VAL A 330 -17.58 -6.35 -1.53
C VAL A 330 -17.82 -5.19 -0.56
N THR A 331 -17.00 -4.15 -0.65
CA THR A 331 -17.17 -2.91 0.11
C THR A 331 -17.65 -1.81 -0.80
N TYR A 332 -18.76 -1.18 -0.44
CA TYR A 332 -19.35 -0.04 -1.12
C TYR A 332 -19.37 1.19 -0.22
N THR A 333 -18.62 2.22 -0.58
CA THR A 333 -18.57 3.49 0.16
C THR A 333 -19.25 4.59 -0.64
N THR A 334 -20.25 5.22 -0.02
CA THR A 334 -21.03 6.34 -0.56
C THR A 334 -20.89 7.59 0.27
N GLY A 335 -21.45 8.70 -0.23
CA GLY A 335 -21.44 9.97 0.46
C GLY A 335 -20.29 10.86 -0.02
N GLY A 336 -20.08 11.95 0.71
CA GLY A 336 -18.95 12.83 0.54
C GLY A 336 -17.87 12.57 1.59
N PHE A 337 -16.85 13.40 1.57
CA PHE A 337 -15.70 13.30 2.48
C PHE A 337 -16.07 13.32 3.98
N LEU A 338 -17.18 13.98 4.36
CA LEU A 338 -17.59 14.20 5.76
C LEU A 338 -18.67 13.24 6.28
N ASN A 339 -19.25 12.43 5.39
CA ASN A 339 -20.43 11.61 5.69
C ASN A 339 -20.38 10.30 4.91
N ALA A 340 -19.18 9.74 4.83
CA ALA A 340 -18.92 8.49 4.15
C ALA A 340 -19.69 7.36 4.83
N LYS A 341 -20.46 6.60 4.05
CA LYS A 341 -21.18 5.42 4.52
C LYS A 341 -20.68 4.21 3.76
N SER A 342 -20.13 3.25 4.49
CA SER A 342 -19.58 2.03 3.94
C SER A 342 -20.46 0.84 4.28
N GLU A 343 -20.93 0.15 3.25
CA GLU A 343 -21.60 -1.15 3.35
C GLU A 343 -20.62 -2.22 2.87
N THR A 344 -20.33 -3.20 3.72
CA THR A 344 -19.48 -4.34 3.35
C THR A 344 -20.28 -5.61 3.41
N THR A 345 -20.26 -6.40 2.34
CA THR A 345 -21.01 -7.65 2.22
C THR A 345 -20.08 -8.81 1.90
N PHE A 346 -20.31 -9.92 2.58
CA PHE A 346 -19.57 -11.17 2.45
C PHE A 346 -20.43 -12.14 1.65
N HIS A 347 -19.84 -12.77 0.64
CA HIS A 347 -20.52 -13.70 -0.24
C HIS A 347 -19.68 -14.97 -0.37
N LEU A 348 -20.14 -16.04 0.26
CA LEU A 348 -19.53 -17.35 0.14
C LEU A 348 -19.73 -17.91 -1.28
N ASN A 349 -18.73 -18.59 -1.79
CA ASN A 349 -18.82 -19.31 -3.04
C ASN A 349 -19.76 -20.51 -2.90
N LYS A 350 -20.74 -20.60 -3.80
CA LYS A 350 -21.70 -21.70 -3.85
C LYS A 350 -21.68 -22.33 -5.24
N ASN A 351 -20.67 -23.18 -5.47
CA ASN A 351 -20.43 -23.89 -6.75
C ASN A 351 -20.13 -22.93 -7.91
N GLY A 352 -19.08 -22.12 -7.79
CA GLY A 352 -18.64 -21.18 -8.83
C GLY A 352 -19.51 -19.94 -8.97
N ARG A 353 -20.32 -19.62 -7.97
CA ARG A 353 -21.25 -18.48 -7.99
C ARG A 353 -21.37 -17.83 -6.62
N TRP A 354 -21.69 -16.54 -6.66
CA TRP A 354 -21.96 -15.72 -5.47
C TRP A 354 -23.35 -15.09 -5.57
N ASP A 355 -24.12 -15.14 -4.49
CA ASP A 355 -25.41 -14.44 -4.38
C ASP A 355 -25.16 -13.02 -3.85
N LEU A 356 -25.17 -12.05 -4.76
CA LEU A 356 -24.96 -10.65 -4.40
C LEU A 356 -26.19 -9.99 -3.75
N GLU A 357 -27.37 -10.56 -3.93
CA GLU A 357 -28.63 -10.03 -3.38
C GLU A 357 -28.78 -10.43 -1.91
N ASN A 358 -28.38 -11.65 -1.56
CA ASN A 358 -28.45 -12.21 -0.22
C ASN A 358 -27.04 -12.53 0.32
N PRO A 359 -26.32 -11.53 0.85
CA PRO A 359 -24.99 -11.76 1.43
C PRO A 359 -25.08 -12.63 2.68
N ASP A 360 -24.05 -13.46 2.90
CA ASP A 360 -23.93 -14.34 4.07
C ASP A 360 -23.64 -13.53 5.35
N GLN A 361 -22.96 -12.39 5.22
CA GLN A 361 -22.79 -11.42 6.30
C GLN A 361 -22.76 -9.99 5.75
N LYS A 362 -23.10 -9.01 6.60
CA LYS A 362 -23.05 -7.58 6.27
C LYS A 362 -22.54 -6.74 7.43
N PHE A 363 -21.56 -5.87 7.16
CA PHE A 363 -21.11 -4.80 8.04
C PHE A 363 -21.57 -3.43 7.51
N LEU A 364 -21.90 -2.55 8.46
CA LEU A 364 -22.33 -1.18 8.20
C LEU A 364 -21.49 -0.22 9.03
N ASP A 365 -20.81 0.70 8.35
CA ASP A 365 -19.98 1.71 8.96
C ASP A 365 -20.42 3.09 8.49
N GLU A 366 -20.61 4.00 9.46
CA GLU A 366 -20.97 5.39 9.20
C GLU A 366 -19.81 6.32 9.58
N ASP A 367 -19.77 7.46 8.87
CA ASP A 367 -18.83 8.56 9.04
C ASP A 367 -17.37 8.13 9.06
N ALA A 368 -17.03 7.12 8.24
CA ALA A 368 -15.69 6.58 8.17
C ALA A 368 -15.36 6.00 6.80
N TRP A 369 -14.08 6.09 6.46
CA TRP A 369 -13.49 5.33 5.38
C TRP A 369 -12.99 4.00 5.92
N ILE A 370 -13.33 2.91 5.24
CA ILE A 370 -13.01 1.56 5.68
C ILE A 370 -12.14 0.89 4.63
N SER A 371 -11.11 0.21 5.08
CA SER A 371 -10.37 -0.76 4.28
C SER A 371 -10.28 -2.09 5.02
N TYR A 372 -10.22 -3.17 4.24
CA TYR A 372 -10.06 -4.52 4.76
C TYR A 372 -8.83 -5.19 4.18
N GLN A 373 -8.19 -6.00 5.03
CA GLN A 373 -7.14 -6.93 4.69
C GLN A 373 -7.47 -8.28 5.34
N PHE A 374 -7.11 -9.35 4.64
CA PHE A 374 -7.13 -10.72 5.17
C PHE A 374 -5.71 -11.14 5.53
N ALA A 375 -5.56 -11.80 6.67
CA ALA A 375 -4.30 -12.39 7.08
C ALA A 375 -4.58 -13.50 8.10
N ASP A 376 -3.92 -14.64 7.97
CA ASP A 376 -3.91 -15.69 8.98
C ASP A 376 -2.94 -15.27 10.10
N LEU A 377 -3.47 -14.79 11.23
CA LEU A 377 -2.72 -14.19 12.33
C LEU A 377 -2.42 -15.18 13.46
N ASP A 378 -3.10 -16.32 13.50
CA ASP A 378 -2.88 -17.37 14.49
C ASP A 378 -2.42 -18.71 13.89
N ALA A 379 -2.20 -18.74 12.57
CA ALA A 379 -1.70 -19.88 11.80
C ALA A 379 -2.62 -21.10 11.83
N ASP A 380 -3.94 -20.88 11.90
CA ASP A 380 -4.94 -21.96 11.86
C ASP A 380 -5.40 -22.33 10.44
N GLY A 381 -4.95 -21.59 9.43
CA GLY A 381 -5.29 -21.78 8.01
C GLY A 381 -6.56 -21.05 7.56
N LEU A 382 -7.25 -20.34 8.46
CA LEU A 382 -8.38 -19.46 8.16
C LEU A 382 -7.96 -18.00 8.37
N PRO A 383 -8.14 -17.11 7.38
CA PRO A 383 -7.67 -15.74 7.55
C PRO A 383 -8.58 -14.92 8.47
N GLU A 384 -8.01 -14.24 9.46
CA GLU A 384 -8.66 -13.13 10.14
C GLU A 384 -8.98 -11.99 9.17
N LEU A 385 -10.05 -11.27 9.49
CA LEU A 385 -10.39 -10.02 8.83
C LEU A 385 -9.90 -8.83 9.65
N ILE A 386 -9.00 -8.05 9.07
CA ILE A 386 -8.48 -6.82 9.64
C ILE A 386 -9.19 -5.64 8.99
N GLN A 387 -9.94 -4.89 9.79
CA GLN A 387 -10.60 -3.65 9.39
C GLN A 387 -9.77 -2.46 9.86
N ALA A 388 -9.34 -1.61 8.92
CA ALA A 388 -8.83 -0.28 9.20
C ALA A 388 -9.93 0.75 8.95
N ARG A 389 -10.42 1.37 10.03
CA ARG A 389 -11.46 2.39 10.04
C ARG A 389 -10.83 3.75 10.30
N ILE A 390 -11.00 4.66 9.34
CA ILE A 390 -10.56 6.06 9.43
C ILE A 390 -11.80 6.93 9.64
N PRO A 391 -12.04 7.44 10.86
CA PRO A 391 -13.16 8.33 11.13
C PRO A 391 -13.03 9.63 10.33
N MET A 392 -14.10 10.04 9.65
CA MET A 392 -14.12 11.23 8.77
C MET A 392 -15.17 12.23 9.21
N THR A 393 -15.18 12.54 10.52
CA THR A 393 -16.06 13.56 11.07
C THR A 393 -15.42 14.96 10.96
N VAL A 394 -16.23 16.01 11.16
CA VAL A 394 -15.70 17.39 11.19
C VAL A 394 -14.64 17.57 12.28
N LEU A 395 -14.79 16.91 13.43
CA LEU A 395 -13.82 17.00 14.52
C LEU A 395 -12.49 16.37 14.12
N GLU A 396 -12.52 15.19 13.51
CA GLU A 396 -11.35 14.46 13.03
C GLU A 396 -10.58 15.24 11.97
N ILE A 397 -11.28 16.00 11.13
CA ILE A 397 -10.62 16.85 10.13
C ILE A 397 -9.99 18.07 10.78
N ILE A 398 -10.61 18.64 11.81
CA ILE A 398 -9.96 19.71 12.59
C ILE A 398 -8.70 19.15 13.27
N GLU A 399 -8.77 17.93 13.81
CA GLU A 399 -7.62 17.25 14.42
C GLU A 399 -6.53 16.96 13.39
N LEU A 400 -6.87 16.44 12.20
CA LEU A 400 -5.93 16.28 11.09
C LEU A 400 -5.26 17.60 10.70
N LEU A 401 -5.99 18.70 10.61
CA LEU A 401 -5.42 20.00 10.22
C LEU A 401 -4.54 20.63 11.30
N VAL A 402 -4.79 20.32 12.58
CA VAL A 402 -4.06 20.89 13.72
C VAL A 402 -2.86 20.02 14.12
N GLN A 403 -3.04 18.70 14.11
CA GLN A 403 -2.05 17.72 14.54
C GLN A 403 -1.27 17.14 13.37
N GLU A 404 -1.79 17.29 12.14
CA GLU A 404 -1.21 16.69 10.93
C GLU A 404 -1.04 15.17 11.10
N ALA A 405 -2.07 14.52 11.64
CA ALA A 405 -2.13 13.08 11.88
C ALA A 405 -3.54 12.56 11.66
N ILE A 406 -3.66 11.29 11.26
CA ILE A 406 -4.92 10.58 11.11
C ILE A 406 -4.97 9.47 12.16
N ASP A 407 -6.03 9.47 12.96
CA ASP A 407 -6.35 8.36 13.86
C ASP A 407 -7.00 7.23 13.06
N ILE A 408 -6.38 6.04 13.10
CA ILE A 408 -6.88 4.84 12.45
C ILE A 408 -7.27 3.82 13.52
N GLU A 409 -8.54 3.42 13.51
CA GLU A 409 -9.05 2.35 14.37
C GLU A 409 -8.86 1.01 13.66
N ILE A 410 -8.10 0.10 14.27
CA ILE A 410 -7.90 -1.26 13.77
C ILE A 410 -8.81 -2.21 14.55
N SER A 411 -9.64 -2.98 13.85
CA SER A 411 -10.44 -4.06 14.43
C SER A 411 -10.08 -5.39 13.76
N ILE A 412 -9.86 -6.43 14.55
CA ILE A 412 -9.57 -7.78 14.08
C ILE A 412 -10.76 -8.67 14.40
N PHE A 413 -11.34 -9.27 13.37
CA PHE A 413 -12.45 -10.21 13.46
C PHE A 413 -11.93 -11.61 13.13
N VAL A 414 -12.32 -12.58 13.96
CA VAL A 414 -11.94 -13.99 13.81
C VAL A 414 -13.03 -14.74 13.03
N PRO A 415 -12.65 -15.76 12.24
CA PRO A 415 -13.60 -16.61 11.54
C PRO A 415 -14.68 -17.19 12.49
N ASP A 416 -15.91 -17.28 11.99
CA ASP A 416 -17.06 -17.78 12.73
C ASP A 416 -18.00 -18.59 11.82
N ALA A 417 -18.36 -19.79 12.26
CA ALA A 417 -19.15 -20.71 11.44
C ALA A 417 -20.63 -20.27 11.26
N GLU A 418 -21.17 -19.43 12.14
CA GLU A 418 -22.56 -18.98 12.05
C GLU A 418 -22.70 -17.72 11.20
N THR A 419 -21.74 -16.80 11.30
CA THR A 419 -21.84 -15.45 10.72
C THR A 419 -20.69 -15.09 9.79
N VAL A 420 -19.84 -16.04 9.35
CA VAL A 420 -18.57 -15.81 8.62
C VAL A 420 -17.48 -15.22 9.51
N TYR A 421 -17.72 -14.07 10.14
CA TYR A 421 -16.81 -13.45 11.11
C TYR A 421 -17.51 -13.05 12.41
N ALA A 422 -16.90 -13.36 13.55
CA ALA A 422 -17.49 -13.08 14.86
C ALA A 422 -17.64 -11.57 15.14
N VAL A 423 -18.80 -11.16 15.65
CA VAL A 423 -19.07 -9.79 16.10
C VAL A 423 -19.45 -9.80 17.60
N PRO A 424 -18.82 -8.97 18.46
CA PRO A 424 -17.86 -7.91 18.15
C PRO A 424 -16.46 -8.43 17.81
N ALA A 425 -15.64 -7.56 17.20
CA ALA A 425 -14.22 -7.83 16.92
C ALA A 425 -13.48 -8.36 18.17
N ALA A 426 -12.64 -9.38 17.96
CA ALA A 426 -11.86 -10.04 19.00
C ALA A 426 -10.79 -9.10 19.58
N HIS A 427 -10.22 -8.24 18.74
CA HIS A 427 -9.22 -7.26 19.14
C HIS A 427 -9.50 -5.89 18.51
N LYS A 428 -9.19 -4.82 19.25
CA LYS A 428 -9.22 -3.44 18.77
C LYS A 428 -8.00 -2.69 19.24
N SER A 429 -7.39 -1.94 18.33
CA SER A 429 -6.28 -1.03 18.62
C SER A 429 -6.44 0.29 17.86
N LYS A 430 -5.61 1.27 18.21
CA LYS A 430 -5.50 2.53 17.48
C LYS A 430 -4.10 2.66 16.89
N LEU A 431 -4.01 3.34 15.77
CA LEU A 431 -2.80 3.66 15.06
C LEU A 431 -2.86 5.13 14.64
N ASP A 432 -1.84 5.89 15.02
CA ASP A 432 -1.72 7.30 14.62
C ASP A 432 -0.79 7.38 13.40
N LEU A 433 -1.30 7.90 12.28
CA LEU A 433 -0.53 8.09 11.06
C LEU A 433 -0.27 9.58 10.83
N GLY A 434 0.96 10.03 11.09
CA GLY A 434 1.38 11.40 10.75
C GLY A 434 1.31 11.65 9.24
N ILE A 435 0.85 12.84 8.83
CA ILE A 435 0.72 13.28 7.44
C ILE A 435 1.50 14.58 7.23
N ARG A 436 2.11 14.74 6.05
CA ARG A 436 2.68 16.00 5.56
C ARG A 436 1.61 16.68 4.70
N LEU A 437 0.96 17.73 5.21
CA LEU A 437 -0.17 18.37 4.51
C LEU A 437 0.23 19.18 3.27
N ASP A 438 1.49 19.56 3.14
CA ASP A 438 2.02 20.29 1.99
C ASP A 438 2.06 19.43 0.72
N ILE A 439 2.31 18.12 0.87
CA ILE A 439 2.36 17.16 -0.24
C ILE A 439 1.36 16.00 -0.13
N PHE A 440 0.56 15.97 0.94
CA PHE A 440 -0.42 14.93 1.26
C PHE A 440 0.17 13.50 1.28
N GLU A 441 1.30 13.33 1.95
CA GLU A 441 1.95 12.03 2.11
C GLU A 441 2.14 11.65 3.59
N PRO A 442 2.17 10.36 3.92
CA PRO A 442 2.53 9.90 5.26
C PRO A 442 3.92 10.38 5.74
N ARG A 443 4.04 10.63 7.05
CA ARG A 443 5.33 10.87 7.71
C ARG A 443 6.03 9.53 7.96
N GLY A 444 6.80 9.13 6.95
CA GLY A 444 7.40 7.81 6.86
C GLY A 444 6.47 6.77 6.24
N PHE A 445 6.90 5.52 6.22
CA PHE A 445 6.15 4.48 5.52
C PHE A 445 4.80 4.18 6.19
N VAL A 446 3.83 3.75 5.37
CA VAL A 446 2.55 3.24 5.87
C VAL A 446 2.77 1.92 6.60
N PRO A 447 2.24 1.74 7.82
CA PRO A 447 2.39 0.49 8.57
C PRO A 447 1.93 -0.73 7.79
N THR A 448 2.60 -1.87 8.00
CA THR A 448 2.27 -3.14 7.35
C THR A 448 2.25 -4.29 8.35
N LEU A 449 1.50 -5.33 8.01
CA LEU A 449 1.33 -6.59 8.73
C LEU A 449 1.56 -7.74 7.75
N SER A 450 2.82 -7.98 7.42
CA SER A 450 3.20 -8.86 6.30
C SER A 450 4.56 -9.52 6.48
N ALA A 451 5.06 -9.56 7.72
CA ALA A 451 6.39 -10.08 8.03
C ALA A 451 6.38 -10.74 9.40
N ASP A 452 7.32 -11.65 9.60
CA ASP A 452 7.62 -12.29 10.87
C ASP A 452 9.04 -11.86 11.27
N PHE A 453 9.16 -10.98 12.27
CA PHE A 453 10.45 -10.43 12.69
C PHE A 453 11.12 -11.26 13.79
N ASN A 454 10.40 -12.16 14.45
CA ASN A 454 10.96 -13.02 15.50
C ASN A 454 11.06 -14.50 15.07
N GLY A 455 10.60 -14.87 13.87
CA GLY A 455 10.69 -16.23 13.35
C GLY A 455 9.72 -17.21 14.02
N ASP A 456 8.67 -16.73 14.68
CA ASP A 456 7.70 -17.59 15.37
C ASP A 456 6.57 -18.13 14.46
N GLY A 457 6.57 -17.73 13.19
CA GLY A 457 5.60 -18.11 12.17
C GLY A 457 4.35 -17.24 12.14
N LEU A 458 4.23 -16.25 13.03
CA LEU A 458 3.08 -15.34 13.10
C LEU A 458 3.43 -13.98 12.50
N LEU A 459 2.42 -13.31 11.95
CA LEU A 459 2.61 -12.00 11.34
C LEU A 459 2.71 -10.90 12.41
N ASP A 460 3.78 -10.13 12.29
CA ASP A 460 4.11 -8.96 13.11
C ASP A 460 3.79 -7.66 12.37
N ARG A 461 3.48 -6.61 13.14
CA ARG A 461 3.23 -5.27 12.61
C ARG A 461 4.46 -4.39 12.77
N ILE A 462 4.87 -3.75 11.68
CA ILE A 462 5.88 -2.69 11.66
C ILE A 462 5.25 -1.33 11.33
N SER A 463 5.63 -0.30 12.10
CA SER A 463 5.14 1.07 11.94
C SER A 463 6.28 2.08 11.87
N SER A 464 6.08 3.14 11.10
CA SER A 464 6.91 4.34 11.15
C SER A 464 6.49 5.21 12.33
N GLY A 465 7.35 5.34 13.34
CA GLY A 465 7.13 6.20 14.50
C GLY A 465 7.25 7.68 14.17
N ASP A 466 6.35 8.19 13.32
CA ASP A 466 6.31 9.58 12.81
C ASP A 466 7.58 9.98 12.03
N GLY A 467 8.10 9.06 11.22
CA GLY A 467 9.30 9.28 10.41
C GLY A 467 10.63 9.23 11.17
N LYS A 468 10.60 8.90 12.48
CA LYS A 468 11.75 9.04 13.40
C LYS A 468 12.19 7.74 14.07
N ALA A 469 11.42 6.67 13.92
CA ALA A 469 11.74 5.39 14.51
C ALA A 469 11.05 4.25 13.76
N ILE A 470 11.63 3.06 13.85
CA ILE A 470 10.91 1.80 13.62
C ILE A 470 10.24 1.38 14.92
N GLU A 471 8.98 0.99 14.83
CA GLU A 471 8.26 0.35 15.92
C GLU A 471 7.76 -1.02 15.48
N ILE A 472 8.01 -2.05 16.30
CA ILE A 472 7.52 -3.41 16.07
C ILE A 472 6.54 -3.77 17.17
N TYR A 473 5.44 -4.39 16.75
CA TYR A 473 4.40 -4.95 17.57
C TYR A 473 4.27 -6.42 17.17
N LEU A 474 4.63 -7.32 18.08
CA LEU A 474 4.63 -8.75 17.77
C LEU A 474 3.20 -9.29 17.65
N GLY A 475 3.04 -10.26 16.76
CA GLY A 475 1.83 -11.01 16.54
C GLY A 475 1.53 -12.02 17.66
N GLY A 476 0.45 -12.77 17.45
CA GLY A 476 0.08 -13.88 18.32
C GLY A 476 -0.45 -13.52 19.71
N GLY A 477 -0.78 -14.58 20.46
CA GLY A 477 -1.34 -14.50 21.81
C GLY A 477 -2.78 -13.95 21.85
N LYS A 478 -3.31 -13.70 23.05
CA LYS A 478 -4.72 -13.30 23.24
C LYS A 478 -5.04 -11.85 22.81
N LYS A 479 -4.03 -11.02 22.59
CA LYS A 479 -4.17 -9.59 22.27
C LYS A 479 -3.01 -9.16 21.35
N PRO A 480 -3.00 -9.62 20.09
CA PRO A 480 -1.93 -9.31 19.16
C PRO A 480 -1.82 -7.78 18.98
N PHE A 481 -0.61 -7.28 18.81
CA PHE A 481 -0.30 -5.86 18.57
C PHE A 481 -0.70 -4.87 19.68
N ALA A 482 -1.11 -5.34 20.85
CA ALA A 482 -1.58 -4.49 21.95
C ALA A 482 -0.46 -3.66 22.61
N THR A 483 0.78 -4.13 22.52
CA THR A 483 1.95 -3.48 23.10
C THR A 483 3.05 -3.33 22.06
N ARG A 484 3.79 -2.22 22.14
CA ARG A 484 4.99 -2.02 21.34
C ARG A 484 6.16 -2.79 21.95
N ASP A 485 6.69 -3.75 21.22
CA ASP A 485 7.79 -4.62 21.67
C ASP A 485 9.16 -4.00 21.43
N LEU A 486 9.29 -3.24 20.34
CA LEU A 486 10.50 -2.50 19.98
C LEU A 486 10.18 -1.06 19.58
N ARG A 487 11.06 -0.13 19.97
CA ARG A 487 11.23 1.15 19.31
C ARG A 487 12.72 1.40 19.10
N GLN A 488 13.13 1.64 17.86
CA GLN A 488 14.51 1.96 17.50
C GLN A 488 14.53 3.24 16.66
N GLU A 489 15.30 4.25 17.07
CA GLU A 489 15.42 5.50 16.33
C GLU A 489 16.04 5.27 14.95
N LEU A 490 15.37 5.78 13.91
CA LEU A 490 15.76 5.65 12.51
C LEU A 490 14.97 6.68 11.69
N ASP A 491 15.59 7.32 10.70
CA ASP A 491 14.83 8.11 9.72
C ASP A 491 14.05 7.15 8.80
N THR A 492 12.75 7.05 9.05
CA THR A 492 11.82 6.15 8.36
C THR A 492 11.00 6.84 7.26
N ASN A 493 11.41 8.05 6.84
CA ASN A 493 10.78 8.77 5.73
C ASN A 493 10.93 7.98 4.42
N GLY A 494 9.80 7.71 3.75
CA GLY A 494 9.78 7.06 2.43
C GLY A 494 9.00 5.75 2.40
N SER A 495 9.47 4.82 1.56
CA SER A 495 8.87 3.52 1.32
C SER A 495 9.65 2.41 2.03
N LEU A 496 8.94 1.44 2.60
CA LEU A 496 9.48 0.24 3.24
C LEU A 496 9.45 -0.95 2.26
N ARG A 497 10.48 -1.79 2.31
CA ARG A 497 10.45 -3.18 1.80
C ARG A 497 11.00 -4.12 2.86
N LEU A 498 10.50 -5.35 2.79
CA LEU A 498 10.78 -6.43 3.73
C LEU A 498 11.33 -7.62 2.95
N GLY A 499 12.22 -8.38 3.57
CA GLY A 499 12.83 -9.58 3.01
C GLY A 499 13.92 -10.09 3.94
N ASP A 500 14.45 -11.28 3.71
CA ASP A 500 15.57 -11.83 4.46
C ASP A 500 16.86 -11.55 3.68
N LEU A 501 17.66 -10.58 4.13
CA LEU A 501 18.86 -10.18 3.42
C LEU A 501 20.01 -11.13 3.76
N ASP A 502 20.28 -11.42 5.03
CA ASP A 502 21.45 -12.23 5.43
C ASP A 502 21.21 -13.74 5.51
N GLY A 503 20.01 -14.21 5.21
CA GLY A 503 19.65 -15.62 5.08
C GLY A 503 19.48 -16.32 6.41
N ASP A 504 19.26 -15.59 7.51
CA ASP A 504 19.10 -16.14 8.86
C ASP A 504 17.64 -16.56 9.16
N GLY A 505 16.72 -16.33 8.22
CA GLY A 505 15.30 -16.65 8.32
C GLY A 505 14.48 -15.62 9.10
N LEU A 506 15.08 -14.50 9.54
CA LEU A 506 14.38 -13.39 10.16
C LEU A 506 14.12 -12.29 9.13
N THR A 507 13.03 -11.54 9.32
CA THR A 507 12.73 -10.44 8.40
C THR A 507 13.66 -9.24 8.63
N ASP A 508 14.38 -8.85 7.59
CA ASP A 508 15.10 -7.59 7.43
C ASP A 508 14.25 -6.55 6.70
N PHE A 509 14.79 -5.33 6.57
CA PHE A 509 14.14 -4.29 5.80
C PHE A 509 15.08 -3.38 5.03
N LEU A 510 14.52 -2.68 4.04
CA LEU A 510 15.08 -1.46 3.49
C LEU A 510 14.07 -0.31 3.46
N ILE A 511 14.58 0.92 3.55
CA ILE A 511 13.81 2.16 3.46
C ILE A 511 14.47 3.10 2.47
N PHE A 512 13.69 3.68 1.57
CA PHE A 512 14.15 4.68 0.61
C PHE A 512 13.14 5.82 0.44
N ASP A 513 13.65 7.05 0.31
CA ASP A 513 12.83 8.25 0.19
C ASP A 513 12.66 8.67 -1.27
N ARG A 514 11.43 8.52 -1.78
CA ARG A 514 11.06 8.86 -3.15
C ARG A 514 10.89 10.35 -3.40
N THR A 515 10.96 11.17 -2.36
CA THR A 515 10.70 12.62 -2.39
C THR A 515 11.96 13.46 -2.19
N ARG A 516 13.00 12.89 -1.58
CA ARG A 516 14.28 13.57 -1.33
C ARG A 516 15.37 13.04 -2.26
N PRO A 517 15.89 13.88 -3.18
CA PRO A 517 17.10 13.55 -3.94
C PRO A 517 18.28 13.24 -3.01
N ASP A 518 19.12 12.29 -3.42
CA ASP A 518 20.35 11.87 -2.75
C ASP A 518 20.17 11.32 -1.32
N ALA A 519 18.92 11.08 -0.90
CA ALA A 519 18.65 10.37 0.35
C ALA A 519 19.21 8.94 0.26
N PRO A 520 19.85 8.42 1.34
CA PRO A 520 20.39 7.07 1.34
C PRO A 520 19.28 6.03 1.31
N ILE A 521 19.61 4.85 0.79
CA ILE A 521 18.82 3.63 1.06
C ILE A 521 19.31 3.11 2.41
N ARG A 522 18.40 2.98 3.38
CA ARG A 522 18.71 2.43 4.71
C ARG A 522 18.32 0.98 4.76
N ILE A 523 19.21 0.13 5.24
CA ILE A 523 18.99 -1.30 5.41
C ILE A 523 19.07 -1.60 6.90
N GLY A 524 18.09 -2.33 7.42
CA GLY A 524 18.13 -2.85 8.78
C GLY A 524 18.23 -4.37 8.77
N ILE A 525 19.36 -4.89 9.25
CA ILE A 525 19.60 -6.32 9.44
C ILE A 525 19.14 -6.70 10.85
N ASN A 526 18.23 -7.66 10.94
CA ASN A 526 17.66 -8.16 12.18
C ASN A 526 18.71 -8.96 12.96
N ARG A 527 18.88 -8.64 14.23
CA ARG A 527 19.90 -9.27 15.09
C ARG A 527 19.36 -10.46 15.87
N GLY A 528 18.10 -10.82 15.68
CA GLY A 528 17.42 -11.86 16.43
C GLY A 528 17.29 -11.57 17.93
N THR A 529 17.19 -10.30 18.31
CA THR A 529 17.08 -9.90 19.73
C THR A 529 15.65 -9.55 20.16
N LEU A 530 14.67 -9.74 19.28
CA LEU A 530 13.27 -9.50 19.60
C LEU A 530 12.76 -10.54 20.62
N PRO A 531 11.74 -10.20 21.42
CA PRO A 531 11.13 -11.17 22.33
C PRO A 531 10.61 -12.39 21.57
N GLY A 532 10.93 -13.58 22.08
CA GLY A 532 10.45 -14.83 21.48
C GLY A 532 11.20 -15.29 20.24
N THR A 533 12.31 -14.62 19.85
CA THR A 533 13.02 -14.98 18.63
C THR A 533 13.42 -16.46 18.56
N ILE A 534 13.04 -17.10 17.47
CA ILE A 534 13.44 -18.44 17.09
C ILE A 534 14.47 -18.32 15.97
N VAL A 535 15.75 -18.42 16.31
CA VAL A 535 16.81 -18.47 15.30
C VAL A 535 16.89 -19.89 14.75
N THR A 536 16.61 -20.06 13.45
CA THR A 536 16.95 -21.30 12.77
C THR A 536 18.44 -21.26 12.47
N PRO A 537 19.28 -22.18 12.99
CA PRO A 537 20.70 -22.17 12.67
C PRO A 537 20.87 -22.37 11.16
N SER A 538 21.49 -21.38 10.49
CA SER A 538 21.81 -21.43 9.07
C SER A 538 22.49 -22.77 8.70
N LEU A 539 22.10 -23.34 7.56
CA LEU A 539 22.68 -24.57 7.00
C LEU A 539 24.14 -24.39 6.53
N THR A 540 24.73 -23.21 6.65
CA THR A 540 26.18 -23.05 6.47
C THR A 540 26.91 -23.36 7.78
N ALA A 541 27.35 -24.62 7.90
CA ALA A 541 28.30 -25.01 8.94
C ALA A 541 29.56 -24.11 8.89
N PRO A 542 30.12 -23.68 10.04
CA PRO A 542 31.45 -23.08 10.05
C PRO A 542 32.46 -24.18 9.72
N ASN A 543 33.08 -24.10 8.54
CA ASN A 543 34.28 -24.90 8.29
C ASN A 543 35.37 -24.45 9.26
N GLN A 544 35.83 -25.40 10.07
CA GLN A 544 36.99 -25.31 10.96
C GLN A 544 38.29 -25.10 10.18
#